data_AF-A0A6L7CSI6-F1
#
_entry.id   AF-A0A6L7CSI6-F1
#
_cell.length_a   1.000
_cell.length_b   1.000
_cell.length_c   1.000
_cell.angle_alpha   90.00
_cell.angle_beta   90.00
_cell.angle_gamma   90.00
#
_symmetry.space_group_name_H-M   'P 1'
#
loop_
_entity.id
_entity.type
_entity.pdbx_description
1 polymer ?
#
loop_
_entity_poly.entity_id
_entity_poly.type
_entity_poly.pdbx_seq_one_letter_code
_entity_poly.pdbx_strand_id
1 'polypeptide(L)' 'HEAGNKYIPYGKMASWLVEWKNATETQWLKDSPSQPLQQSLKDLERAYKNFFRKRAAFPRFKKRGQNDAFRYPQ' A
#
# COMPACT_ATOMS: atom_id res chain seq x y z
N HIS A 1 23.82 15.63 -4.88
CA HIS A 1 23.32 14.28 -4.58
C HIS A 1 21.82 14.23 -4.81
N GLU A 2 21.43 13.80 -6.01
CA GLU A 2 20.05 13.69 -6.50
C GLU A 2 19.30 12.58 -5.75
N ALA A 3 18.29 12.95 -4.97
CA ALA A 3 17.44 12.01 -4.24
C ALA A 3 16.04 11.94 -4.87
N GLY A 4 15.98 11.63 -6.16
CA GLY A 4 14.73 11.71 -6.94
C GLY A 4 13.75 10.54 -6.77
N ASN A 5 14.15 9.37 -6.26
CA ASN A 5 13.25 8.21 -6.15
C ASN A 5 13.63 7.27 -4.99
N LYS A 6 13.43 7.70 -3.73
CA LYS A 6 13.71 6.83 -2.56
C LYS A 6 12.63 5.78 -2.30
N TYR A 7 11.43 5.91 -2.87
CA TYR A 7 10.34 4.95 -2.73
C TYR A 7 9.33 5.11 -3.87
N ILE A 8 8.56 4.06 -4.14
CA ILE A 8 7.51 4.08 -5.16
C ILE A 8 6.34 4.94 -4.63
N PRO A 9 5.90 5.98 -5.36
CA PRO A 9 4.77 6.82 -4.92
C PRO A 9 3.44 6.06 -5.07
N TYR A 10 2.43 6.45 -4.29
CA TYR A 10 1.09 5.85 -4.32
C TYR A 10 0.51 5.77 -5.74
N GLY A 11 0.68 6.82 -6.55
CA GLY A 11 0.17 6.85 -7.92
C GLY A 11 0.68 5.68 -8.78
N LYS A 12 1.96 5.33 -8.64
CA LYS A 12 2.56 4.20 -9.36
C LYS A 12 2.06 2.85 -8.84
N MET A 13 1.89 2.71 -7.53
CA MET A 13 1.31 1.49 -6.93
C MET A 13 -0.17 1.32 -7.30
N ALA A 14 -0.91 2.41 -7.41
CA ALA A 14 -2.31 2.39 -7.81
C ALA A 14 -2.47 1.92 -9.26
N SER A 15 -1.54 2.28 -10.16
CA SER A 15 -1.49 1.72 -11.52
C SER A 15 -1.29 0.19 -11.49
N TRP A 16 -0.38 -0.33 -10.67
CA TRP A 16 -0.19 -1.77 -10.52
C TRP A 16 -1.44 -2.48 -9.98
N LEU A 17 -2.20 -1.83 -9.09
CA LEU A 17 -3.46 -2.39 -8.59
C LEU A 17 -4.47 -2.60 -9.72
N VAL A 18 -4.49 -1.73 -10.73
CA VAL A 18 -5.35 -1.91 -11.93
C VAL A 18 -4.87 -3.11 -12.75
N GLU A 19 -3.56 -3.24 -12.95
CA GLU A 19 -2.98 -4.38 -13.66
C GLU A 19 -3.27 -5.70 -12.93
N TRP A 20 -3.07 -5.77 -11.62
CA TRP A 20 -3.35 -6.95 -10.81
C TRP A 20 -4.84 -7.32 -10.81
N LYS A 21 -5.75 -6.34 -10.80
CA LYS A 21 -7.17 -6.64 -10.95
C LYS A 21 -7.52 -7.25 -12.31
N ASN A 22 -6.70 -7.02 -13.34
CA ASN A 22 -6.91 -7.59 -14.68
C ASN A 22 -6.17 -8.90 -14.91
N ALA A 23 -5.10 -9.17 -14.17
CA ALA A 23 -4.36 -10.42 -14.22
C ALA A 23 -5.17 -11.60 -13.66
N THR A 24 -5.20 -12.72 -14.38
CA THR A 24 -6.00 -13.91 -14.06
C THR A 24 -5.71 -14.50 -12.68
N GLU A 25 -4.45 -14.44 -12.24
CA GLU A 25 -4.01 -14.96 -10.93
C GLU A 25 -4.50 -14.11 -9.74
N THR A 26 -4.80 -12.84 -9.99
CA THR A 26 -5.22 -11.86 -8.97
C THR A 26 -6.59 -11.26 -9.25
N GLN A 27 -7.39 -11.91 -10.09
CA GLN A 27 -8.76 -11.46 -10.42
C GLN A 27 -9.66 -11.36 -9.18
N TRP A 28 -9.43 -12.19 -8.16
CA TRP A 28 -10.13 -12.13 -6.87
C TRP A 28 -10.01 -10.77 -6.16
N LEU A 29 -9.02 -9.93 -6.53
CA LEU A 29 -8.93 -8.54 -6.05
C LEU A 29 -10.07 -7.65 -6.55
N LYS A 30 -10.78 -8.03 -7.62
CA LYS A 30 -12.00 -7.34 -8.08
C LYS A 30 -13.18 -7.61 -7.17
N ASP A 31 -13.24 -8.79 -6.56
CA ASP A 31 -14.31 -9.18 -5.64
C ASP A 31 -14.15 -8.52 -4.26
N SER A 32 -12.93 -8.07 -3.93
CA SER A 32 -12.66 -7.32 -2.70
C SER A 32 -13.01 -5.84 -2.86
N PRO A 33 -13.51 -5.16 -1.80
CA PRO A 33 -13.68 -3.72 -1.80
C PRO A 33 -12.38 -3.00 -2.19
N SER A 34 -12.47 -2.07 -3.14
CA SER A 34 -11.30 -1.33 -3.65
C SER A 34 -10.64 -0.46 -2.58
N GLN A 35 -11.39 -0.04 -1.57
CA GLN A 35 -10.93 0.87 -0.54
C GLN A 35 -9.83 0.28 0.37
N PRO A 36 -9.99 -0.89 1.01
CA PRO A 36 -8.92 -1.50 1.80
C PRO A 36 -7.64 -1.77 0.98
N LEU A 37 -7.77 -2.08 -0.32
CA LEU A 37 -6.62 -2.24 -1.21
C LEU A 37 -5.87 -0.91 -1.38
N GLN A 38 -6.57 0.17 -1.70
CA GLN A 38 -5.96 1.50 -1.81
C GLN A 38 -5.38 1.99 -0.48
N GLN A 39 -6.05 1.73 0.64
CA GLN A 39 -5.58 2.13 1.96
C GLN A 39 -4.27 1.44 2.33
N SER A 40 -4.14 0.14 2.02
CA SER A 40 -2.89 -0.61 2.23
C SER A 40 -1.72 0.02 1.47
N LEU A 41 -1.94 0.50 0.24
CA LEU A 41 -0.93 1.22 -0.54
C LEU A 41 -0.57 2.58 0.07
N LYS A 42 -1.56 3.32 0.58
CA LYS A 42 -1.32 4.61 1.27
C LYS A 42 -0.53 4.42 2.56
N ASP A 43 -0.83 3.38 3.32
CA ASP A 43 -0.11 3.06 4.56
C ASP A 43 1.34 2.66 4.26
N LEU A 44 1.56 1.90 3.18
CA LEU A 44 2.90 1.57 2.69
C LEU A 44 3.69 2.84 2.31
N GLU A 45 3.09 3.74 1.54
CA GLU A 45 3.72 5.01 1.17
C GLU A 45 4.08 5.85 2.41
N ARG A 46 3.15 5.94 3.37
CA ARG A 46 3.36 6.67 4.63
C ARG A 46 4.48 6.05 5.46
N ALA A 47 4.56 4.73 5.52
CA ALA A 47 5.59 4.03 6.27
C ALA A 47 6.98 4.27 5.68
N TYR A 48 7.13 4.19 4.35
CA TYR A 48 8.38 4.56 3.68
C TYR A 48 8.73 6.03 3.86
N LYS A 49 7.76 6.95 3.72
CA LYS A 49 7.96 8.38 3.99
C LYS A 49 8.50 8.62 5.41
N ASN A 50 7.95 7.94 6.41
CA ASN A 50 8.42 8.05 7.80
C ASN A 50 9.80 7.44 8.01
N PHE A 51 10.09 6.30 7.39
CA PHE A 51 11.41 5.66 7.43
C PHE A 51 12.51 6.56 6.86
N PHE A 52 12.30 7.13 5.67
CA PHE A 52 13.27 8.05 5.06
C PHE A 52 13.41 9.38 5.80
N ARG A 53 12.36 9.83 6.49
CA ARG A 53 12.40 10.97 7.42
C ARG A 53 13.04 10.62 8.77
N LYS A 54 13.53 9.39 8.95
CA LYS A 54 14.09 8.85 10.21
C LYS A 54 13.13 8.99 11.41
N ARG A 55 11.81 9.00 11.15
CA ARG A 55 10.75 9.08 12.17
C ARG A 55 10.22 7.71 12.59
N ALA A 56 10.53 6.67 11.83
CA ALA A 56 10.14 5.29 12.09
C ALA A 56 11.23 4.33 11.62
N ALA A 57 11.22 3.11 12.17
CA ALA A 57 12.04 2.01 11.68
C ALA A 57 11.57 1.53 10.28
N PHE A 58 12.34 0.62 9.69
CA PHE A 58 12.02 0.04 8.38
C PHE A 58 10.60 -0.58 8.40
N PRO A 59 9.76 -0.30 7.38
CA PRO A 59 8.41 -0.84 7.33
C PRO A 59 8.41 -2.37 7.34
N ARG A 60 7.52 -2.96 8.15
CA ARG A 60 7.34 -4.41 8.23
C ARG A 60 5.89 -4.74 7.92
N PHE A 61 5.65 -5.88 7.28
CA PHE A 61 4.31 -6.39 7.12
C PHE A 61 3.67 -6.64 8.50
N LYS A 62 2.42 -6.23 8.61
CA LYS A 62 1.62 -6.41 9.80
C LYS A 62 1.35 -7.91 10.02
N LYS A 63 1.48 -8.37 11.27
CA LYS A 63 1.10 -9.74 11.63
C LYS A 63 -0.42 -9.87 11.70
N ARG A 64 -0.95 -10.96 11.14
CA ARG A 64 -2.37 -11.35 11.29
C ARG A 64 -2.73 -11.47 12.77
N GLY A 65 -3.88 -10.95 13.18
CA GLY A 65 -4.37 -11.00 14.57
C GLY A 65 -3.94 -9.83 15.45
N GLN A 66 -3.13 -8.89 14.96
CA GLN A 66 -2.67 -7.74 15.75
C GLN A 66 -3.22 -6.43 15.19
N ASN A 67 -4.17 -5.77 15.87
CA ASN A 67 -4.81 -4.52 15.40
C ASN A 67 -5.57 -4.66 14.07
N ASP A 68 -6.27 -5.78 13.83
CA ASP A 68 -7.06 -6.00 12.61
C ASP A 68 -8.25 -5.05 12.54
N ALA A 69 -8.05 -3.99 11.75
CA ALA A 69 -9.03 -2.97 11.45
C ALA A 69 -8.98 -2.69 9.95
N PHE A 70 -10.14 -2.59 9.33
CA PHE A 70 -10.30 -2.12 7.96
C PHE A 70 -11.27 -0.94 7.98
N ARG A 71 -10.98 0.08 7.17
CA ARG A 71 -11.77 1.31 7.12
C ARG A 71 -12.79 1.23 5.99
N TYR A 72 -14.08 1.30 6.33
CA TYR A 72 -15.12 1.64 5.36
C TYR A 72 -15.14 3.17 5.18
N PRO A 73 -15.17 3.68 3.94
CA PRO A 73 -15.46 5.08 3.69
C PRO A 73 -16.98 5.31 3.85
N GLN A 74 -17.37 6.38 4.55
CA GLN A 74 -18.71 6.95 4.46
C GLN A 74 -18.86 7.78 3.19
#